data_AF-A0A928WX64-F1
#
_entry.id   AF-A0A928WX64-F1
#
_cell.length_a   1.000
_cell.length_b   1.000
_cell.length_c   1.000
_cell.angle_alpha   90.00
_cell.angle_beta   90.00
_cell.angle_gamma   90.00
#
_symmetry.space_group_name_H-M   'P 1'
#
loop_
_entity.id
_entity.type
_entity.pdbx_description
1 polymer ?
#
loop_
_entity_poly.entity_id
_entity_poly.type
_entity_poly.pdbx_seq_one_letter_code
_entity_poly.pdbx_strand_id
1 'polypeptide(L)'
;VLDESVSQSEAEVLADLEAIDRMLLGSTDIEQALSEVQQFAQQHRFNPGIDPLTGSAFANQTYSAAQSLAQVVEYVQTSGLPDLTATVGELTLSETALPGESGRLEITLNNQGNLGTQHPVTLKVFAQPQGESDSAVEIGEKGFGSLKLEPGKSKTVSAAVELPDDFAPGEYNILVALDTANNVPEADETNNVVVAAFTQTVAWQFGNVDGSSRELSLSNADGATVRFRLKGDGYGEVTEQGGVKHLALYGTTDESEVSIQADGSGNVIGDVTVNGDLKQFYGTKTDLQGDLVITGSVDRIVLDDVSDAQILIGPGEDSEHVADIKLDQVSNLSVISQSQIGGLSATSWTTTDGATSLIKAPELKTLNVGYDFDADIEIAGELERVKVKGASSGIWKLGQVDKLDLDSTTADWSLAVTGELNKLDVKHDLFGTVSASDIRRVFVRGDMANAKVLVGSDLGPDGQVGGGDDAYGGGELKELIVYGDILSSIVGAGLDPTDASYVNGNEQLVPAGVIGKVDVRGTVSDDSLLAAEQFTKQVKIERQTIDPELDSRFL
;
A
#
# COMPACT_ATOMS: atom_id res chain seq x y z
N VAL A 1 16.10 36.89 81.95
CA VAL A 1 15.83 37.91 83.00
C VAL A 1 17.14 38.18 83.72
N LEU A 2 17.72 39.35 83.43
CA LEU A 2 18.74 40.13 84.14
C LEU A 2 20.08 39.46 84.55
N ASP A 3 21.14 39.79 83.83
CA ASP A 3 22.20 40.69 84.36
C ASP A 3 22.84 41.48 83.21
N GLU A 4 22.87 42.81 83.33
CA GLU A 4 23.46 43.76 82.39
C GLU A 4 24.96 43.92 82.71
N SER A 5 25.80 43.05 82.17
CA SER A 5 27.21 43.37 81.92
C SER A 5 27.81 42.45 80.86
N VAL A 6 27.27 42.54 79.65
CA VAL A 6 27.94 41.97 78.48
C VAL A 6 29.21 42.81 78.27
N SER A 7 30.33 42.29 78.73
CA SER A 7 31.65 42.87 78.45
C SER A 7 31.81 43.06 76.95
N GLN A 8 32.52 44.10 76.50
CA GLN A 8 32.76 44.37 75.06
C GLN A 8 33.21 43.11 74.29
N SER A 9 33.89 42.17 74.96
CA SER A 9 34.30 40.87 74.43
C SER A 9 33.17 39.88 74.13
N GLU A 10 32.05 39.89 74.86
CA GLU A 10 30.92 38.97 74.59
C GLU A 10 30.05 39.44 73.41
N ALA A 11 29.99 40.75 73.15
CA ALA A 11 29.28 41.30 71.99
C ALA A 11 30.03 41.04 70.67
N GLU A 12 31.37 41.15 70.67
CA GLU A 12 32.21 40.79 69.52
C GLU A 12 32.11 39.29 69.20
N VAL A 13 32.09 38.46 70.24
CA VAL A 13 31.86 37.02 70.17
C VAL A 13 30.52 36.64 69.51
N LEU A 14 29.45 37.36 69.84
CA LEU A 14 28.12 37.08 69.28
C LEU A 14 28.07 37.46 67.80
N ALA A 15 28.74 38.55 67.42
CA ALA A 15 28.87 38.99 66.04
C ALA A 15 29.68 38.00 65.19
N ASP A 16 30.76 37.43 65.74
CA ASP A 16 31.56 36.41 65.07
C ASP A 16 30.76 35.11 64.86
N LEU A 17 29.92 34.72 65.84
CA LEU A 17 29.02 33.56 65.71
C LEU A 17 27.94 33.78 64.65
N GLU A 18 27.33 34.97 64.58
CA GLU A 18 26.37 35.31 63.53
C GLU A 18 27.02 35.37 62.13
N ALA A 19 28.28 35.78 62.04
CA ALA A 19 29.03 35.79 60.78
C ALA A 19 29.29 34.37 60.27
N ILE A 20 29.69 33.46 61.15
CA ILE A 20 29.88 32.03 60.83
C ILE A 20 28.53 31.39 60.42
N ASP A 21 27.45 31.70 61.13
CA ASP A 21 26.11 31.17 60.83
C ASP A 21 25.62 31.63 59.44
N ARG A 22 25.88 32.89 59.06
CA ARG A 22 25.60 33.39 57.70
C ARG A 22 26.46 32.75 56.62
N MET A 23 27.73 32.46 56.90
CA MET A 23 28.62 31.77 55.95
C MET A 23 28.15 30.33 55.69
N LEU A 24 27.65 29.65 56.73
CA LEU A 24 27.12 28.28 56.64
C LEU A 24 25.75 28.21 55.97
N LEU A 25 24.86 29.18 56.22
CA LEU A 25 23.51 29.23 55.63
C LEU A 25 23.50 29.73 54.18
N GLY A 26 24.57 30.39 53.73
CA GLY A 26 24.64 31.02 52.40
C GLY A 26 25.39 30.22 51.32
N SER A 27 26.10 29.14 51.67
CA SER A 27 26.94 28.39 50.73
C SER A 27 26.24 27.15 50.17
N THR A 28 26.25 26.99 48.85
CA THR A 28 25.89 25.74 48.16
C THR A 28 27.08 24.80 47.99
N ASP A 29 28.30 25.28 48.30
CA ASP A 29 29.55 24.51 48.25
C ASP A 29 30.13 24.37 49.68
N ILE A 30 30.04 23.15 50.19
CA ILE A 30 30.38 22.82 51.57
C ILE A 30 31.91 22.85 51.81
N GLU A 31 32.73 22.57 50.80
CA GLU A 31 34.19 22.62 50.92
C GLU A 31 34.70 24.06 51.00
N GLN A 32 34.08 24.96 50.23
CA GLN A 32 34.39 26.39 50.27
C GLN A 32 34.02 26.99 51.65
N ALA A 33 32.83 26.69 52.17
CA ALA A 33 32.39 27.16 53.48
C ALA A 33 33.30 26.68 54.62
N LEU A 34 33.78 25.43 54.55
CA LEU A 34 34.70 24.86 55.53
C LEU A 34 36.07 25.57 55.50
N SER A 35 36.61 25.85 54.30
CA SER A 35 37.85 26.59 54.13
C SER A 35 37.74 28.03 54.67
N GLU A 36 36.63 28.70 54.40
CA GLU A 36 36.36 30.07 54.88
C GLU A 36 36.24 30.14 56.42
N VAL A 37 35.54 29.19 57.04
CA VAL A 37 35.43 29.09 58.51
C VAL A 37 36.79 28.78 59.16
N GLN A 38 37.62 27.92 58.55
CA GLN A 38 38.97 27.64 59.04
C GLN A 38 39.90 28.85 58.93
N GLN A 39 39.82 29.62 57.83
CA GLN A 39 40.57 30.87 57.67
C GLN A 39 40.10 31.95 58.65
N PHE A 40 38.79 32.09 58.85
CA PHE A 40 38.19 33.01 59.82
C PHE A 40 38.68 32.71 61.25
N ALA A 41 38.67 31.43 61.66
CA ALA A 41 39.17 31.00 62.96
C ALA A 41 40.69 31.20 63.13
N GLN A 42 41.48 31.10 62.06
CA GLN A 42 42.91 31.41 62.11
C GLN A 42 43.20 32.90 62.24
N GLN A 43 42.44 33.77 61.57
CA GLN A 43 42.60 35.22 61.63
C GLN A 43 42.21 35.81 62.99
N HIS A 44 41.21 35.24 63.66
CA HIS A 44 40.68 35.74 64.94
C HIS A 44 41.33 35.10 66.18
N ARG A 45 42.31 34.19 66.01
CA ARG A 45 43.05 33.52 67.11
C ARG A 45 43.93 34.45 67.96
N PHE A 46 44.16 35.69 67.53
CA PHE A 46 45.03 36.66 68.18
C PHE A 46 44.42 38.08 68.16
N ASN A 47 43.21 38.25 68.68
CA ASN A 47 42.70 39.60 68.95
C ASN A 47 43.34 40.13 70.24
N PRO A 48 44.14 41.23 70.23
CA PRO A 48 44.92 41.67 71.41
C PRO A 48 44.08 42.21 72.58
N GLY A 49 42.76 42.34 72.40
CA GLY A 49 41.82 42.89 73.39
C GLY A 49 41.09 41.87 74.26
N ILE A 50 41.26 40.56 74.05
CA ILE A 50 40.52 39.50 74.75
C ILE A 50 41.44 38.80 75.78
N ASP A 51 40.94 38.58 77.01
CA ASP A 51 41.65 37.83 78.06
C ASP A 51 42.11 36.46 77.51
N PRO A 52 43.39 36.09 77.66
CA PRO A 52 43.93 34.83 77.14
C PRO A 52 43.19 33.56 77.63
N LEU A 53 42.51 33.61 78.78
CA LEU A 53 41.70 32.49 79.27
C LEU A 53 40.33 32.39 78.57
N THR A 54 39.70 33.51 78.21
CA THR A 54 38.41 33.52 77.49
C THR A 54 38.60 33.41 75.98
N GLY A 55 39.64 34.01 75.42
CA GLY A 55 40.00 33.91 74.01
C GLY A 55 40.46 32.50 73.60
N SER A 56 41.12 31.75 74.50
CA SER A 56 41.46 30.33 74.26
C SER A 56 40.25 29.40 74.37
N ALA A 57 39.30 29.69 75.27
CA ALA A 57 38.03 28.95 75.35
C ALA A 57 37.15 29.17 74.12
N PHE A 58 37.09 30.41 73.60
CA PHE A 58 36.38 30.74 72.37
C PHE A 58 37.01 30.12 71.13
N ALA A 59 38.33 30.28 70.94
CA ALA A 59 39.03 29.65 69.83
C ALA A 59 38.91 28.11 69.84
N ASN A 60 38.86 27.49 71.03
CA ASN A 60 38.61 26.05 71.17
C ASN A 60 37.16 25.67 70.83
N GLN A 61 36.16 26.48 71.17
CA GLN A 61 34.76 26.24 70.79
C GLN A 61 34.55 26.43 69.27
N THR A 62 35.14 27.44 68.65
CA THR A 62 35.06 27.66 67.19
C THR A 62 35.80 26.55 66.43
N TYR A 63 36.94 26.08 66.93
CA TYR A 63 37.66 24.94 66.35
C TYR A 63 36.90 23.62 66.53
N SER A 64 36.26 23.42 67.69
CA SER A 64 35.32 22.32 67.95
C SER A 64 34.13 22.35 66.98
N ALA A 65 33.54 23.52 66.73
CA ALA A 65 32.46 23.68 65.76
C ALA A 65 32.93 23.39 64.33
N ALA A 66 34.12 23.86 63.95
CA ALA A 66 34.74 23.55 62.66
C ALA A 66 35.10 22.06 62.51
N GLN A 67 35.51 21.37 63.59
CA GLN A 67 35.71 19.92 63.59
C GLN A 67 34.40 19.13 63.55
N SER A 68 33.34 19.65 64.19
CA SER A 68 31.98 19.06 64.14
C SER A 68 31.39 19.23 62.75
N LEU A 69 31.59 20.40 62.12
CA LEU A 69 31.27 20.64 60.71
C LEU A 69 32.09 19.74 59.82
N ALA A 70 33.41 19.63 59.99
CA ALA A 70 34.24 18.69 59.24
C ALA A 70 33.78 17.23 59.41
N GLN A 71 33.32 16.83 60.60
CA GLN A 71 32.70 15.53 60.84
C GLN A 71 31.32 15.40 60.16
N VAL A 72 30.54 16.47 60.06
CA VAL A 72 29.27 16.50 59.30
C VAL A 72 29.53 16.48 57.79
N VAL A 73 30.57 17.16 57.30
CA VAL A 73 31.03 17.09 55.91
C VAL A 73 31.55 15.69 55.59
N GLU A 74 32.38 15.12 56.46
CA GLU A 74 32.85 13.74 56.35
C GLU A 74 31.67 12.76 56.46
N TYR A 75 30.68 13.00 57.32
CA TYR A 75 29.45 12.19 57.43
C TYR A 75 28.55 12.31 56.19
N VAL A 76 28.42 13.49 55.58
CA VAL A 76 27.66 13.70 54.34
C VAL A 76 28.41 13.15 53.12
N GLN A 77 29.75 13.25 53.09
CA GLN A 77 30.58 12.61 52.07
C GLN A 77 30.70 11.08 52.27
N THR A 78 30.51 10.57 53.48
CA THR A 78 30.49 9.12 53.79
C THR A 78 29.08 8.52 53.85
N SER A 79 28.02 9.34 53.91
CA SER A 79 26.65 8.91 53.62
C SER A 79 26.45 8.85 52.10
N GLY A 80 27.16 7.92 51.48
CA GLY A 80 27.09 7.77 50.03
C GLY A 80 25.79 7.14 49.55
N LEU A 81 25.38 7.49 48.33
CA LEU A 81 24.36 6.79 47.57
C LEU A 81 24.98 6.27 46.27
N PRO A 82 24.51 5.12 45.74
CA PRO A 82 24.73 4.78 44.35
C PRO A 82 24.20 5.90 43.43
N ASP A 83 24.72 5.97 42.21
CA ASP A 83 24.20 6.86 41.16
C ASP A 83 24.38 6.14 39.83
N LEU A 84 23.31 5.50 39.38
CA LEU A 84 23.27 4.63 38.23
C LEU A 84 23.01 5.44 36.97
N THR A 85 23.75 5.13 35.93
CA THR A 85 23.49 5.64 34.60
C THR A 85 23.95 4.63 33.56
N ALA A 86 23.69 4.88 32.28
CA ALA A 86 24.07 4.00 31.20
C ALA A 86 24.82 4.74 30.09
N THR A 87 25.60 4.00 29.33
CA THR A 87 25.97 4.38 27.96
C THR A 87 25.45 3.30 27.01
N VAL A 88 24.85 3.75 25.91
CA VAL A 88 24.26 2.88 24.89
C VAL A 88 25.30 2.60 23.81
N GLY A 89 25.51 1.32 23.51
CA GLY A 89 26.41 0.82 22.47
C GLY A 89 25.65 0.42 21.21
N GLU A 90 26.10 -0.65 20.55
CA GLU A 90 25.54 -1.13 19.29
C GLU A 90 24.13 -1.71 19.46
N LEU A 91 23.25 -1.40 18.50
CA LEU A 91 21.95 -2.03 18.29
C LEU A 91 22.03 -2.92 17.06
N THR A 92 21.66 -4.19 17.18
CA THR A 92 21.78 -5.18 16.10
C THR A 92 20.49 -5.37 15.28
N LEU A 93 19.63 -4.35 15.21
CA LEU A 93 18.55 -4.33 14.22
C LEU A 93 19.13 -3.92 12.86
N SER A 94 18.40 -4.22 11.79
CA SER A 94 18.71 -3.72 10.45
C SER A 94 18.66 -2.19 10.43
N GLU A 95 19.40 -1.57 9.50
CA GLU A 95 19.37 -0.10 9.32
C GLU A 95 17.93 0.37 9.05
N THR A 96 17.25 -0.32 8.14
CA THR A 96 15.80 -0.25 7.96
C THR A 96 15.13 -1.41 8.70
N ALA A 97 14.71 -1.16 9.94
CA ALA A 97 14.05 -2.20 10.73
C ALA A 97 12.60 -2.45 10.26
N LEU A 98 12.17 -3.70 10.29
CA LEU A 98 10.77 -4.08 10.01
C LEU A 98 10.01 -4.35 11.32
N PRO A 99 8.66 -4.24 11.33
CA PRO A 99 7.85 -4.72 12.43
C PRO A 99 8.15 -6.19 12.78
N GLY A 100 8.09 -6.53 14.07
CA GLY A 100 8.44 -7.87 14.56
C GLY A 100 9.95 -8.18 14.59
N GLU A 101 10.82 -7.27 14.12
CA GLU A 101 12.25 -7.55 14.08
C GLU A 101 12.86 -7.63 15.49
N SER A 102 13.65 -8.68 15.70
CA SER A 102 14.35 -8.93 16.97
C SER A 102 15.85 -8.66 16.83
N GLY A 103 16.42 -8.03 17.86
CA GLY A 103 17.83 -7.70 17.93
C GLY A 103 18.36 -7.68 19.36
N ARG A 104 19.52 -7.06 19.52
CA ARG A 104 20.17 -6.85 20.82
C ARG A 104 20.72 -5.44 20.92
N LEU A 105 20.60 -4.86 22.11
CA LEU A 105 21.21 -3.58 22.46
C LEU A 105 22.34 -3.81 23.46
N GLU A 106 23.54 -3.33 23.14
CA GLU A 106 24.64 -3.24 24.10
C GLU A 106 24.45 -2.04 25.02
N ILE A 107 24.54 -2.26 26.33
CA ILE A 107 24.35 -1.24 27.36
C ILE A 107 25.48 -1.39 28.38
N THR A 108 26.20 -0.31 28.66
CA THR A 108 27.18 -0.26 29.75
C THR A 108 26.60 0.51 30.91
N LEU A 109 26.27 -0.21 31.98
CA LEU A 109 25.79 0.35 33.25
C LEU A 109 26.98 0.95 34.00
N ASN A 110 26.81 2.13 34.59
CA ASN A 110 27.85 2.85 35.33
C ASN A 110 27.31 3.25 36.69
N ASN A 111 28.15 3.18 37.72
CA ASN A 111 27.86 3.79 39.02
C ASN A 111 28.78 5.01 39.22
N GLN A 112 28.22 6.21 39.08
CA GLN A 112 28.90 7.49 39.28
C GLN A 112 28.93 7.92 40.75
N GLY A 113 28.20 7.20 41.60
CA GLY A 113 28.06 7.49 43.02
C GLY A 113 29.25 7.03 43.83
N ASN A 114 29.25 7.42 45.11
CA ASN A 114 30.29 7.09 46.08
C ASN A 114 29.97 5.84 46.91
N LEU A 115 28.79 5.22 46.72
CA LEU A 115 28.43 3.93 47.32
C LEU A 115 28.13 2.87 46.26
N GLY A 116 28.51 1.62 46.51
CA GLY A 116 28.16 0.49 45.65
C GLY A 116 26.69 0.09 45.80
N THR A 117 26.12 -0.54 44.77
CA THR A 117 24.78 -1.16 44.83
C THR A 117 24.86 -2.69 44.84
N GLN A 118 23.88 -3.34 45.49
CA GLN A 118 23.66 -4.79 45.48
C GLN A 118 22.15 -5.13 45.48
N HIS A 119 21.34 -4.32 44.80
CA HIS A 119 19.88 -4.48 44.77
C HIS A 119 19.41 -5.14 43.47
N PRO A 120 18.18 -5.68 43.44
CA PRO A 120 17.52 -6.00 42.18
C PRO A 120 17.33 -4.73 41.35
N VAL A 121 17.70 -4.79 40.06
CA VAL A 121 17.54 -3.67 39.12
C VAL A 121 16.88 -4.21 37.87
N THR A 122 15.90 -3.49 37.34
CA THR A 122 15.33 -3.77 36.01
C THR A 122 15.67 -2.60 35.11
N LEU A 123 16.24 -2.90 33.94
CA LEU A 123 16.34 -1.94 32.85
C LEU A 123 15.27 -2.23 31.81
N LYS A 124 14.78 -1.17 31.18
CA LYS A 124 13.84 -1.22 30.05
C LYS A 124 14.39 -0.40 28.89
N VAL A 125 14.14 -0.90 27.69
CA VAL A 125 14.52 -0.25 26.43
C VAL A 125 13.23 0.24 25.76
N PHE A 126 13.23 1.49 25.34
CA PHE A 126 12.09 2.12 24.66
C PHE A 126 12.48 2.66 23.29
N ALA A 127 11.56 2.57 22.34
CA ALA A 127 11.60 3.31 21.09
C ALA A 127 10.61 4.47 21.16
N GLN A 128 11.08 5.70 20.97
CA GLN A 128 10.26 6.90 21.03
C GLN A 128 10.26 7.59 19.65
N PRO A 129 9.09 7.84 19.03
CA PRO A 129 9.02 8.56 17.76
C PRO A 129 9.69 9.93 17.88
N GLN A 130 10.49 10.31 16.88
CA GLN A 130 11.13 11.61 16.86
C GLN A 130 10.07 12.73 16.78
N GLY A 131 10.11 13.66 17.74
CA GLY A 131 9.18 14.78 17.83
C GLY A 131 7.96 14.54 18.74
N GLU A 132 7.78 13.32 19.26
CA GLU A 132 6.71 12.98 20.21
C GLU A 132 7.28 12.46 21.53
N SER A 133 7.45 13.34 22.51
CA SER A 133 8.09 12.97 23.78
C SER A 133 7.26 12.02 24.65
N ASP A 134 5.94 11.97 24.48
CA ASP A 134 5.03 11.19 25.35
C ASP A 134 4.65 9.81 24.77
N SER A 135 5.16 9.45 23.59
CA SER A 135 4.76 8.25 22.82
C SER A 135 5.82 7.14 22.81
N ALA A 136 6.49 6.85 23.93
CA ALA A 136 7.52 5.81 23.99
C ALA A 136 6.95 4.39 24.12
N VAL A 137 7.42 3.46 23.28
CA VAL A 137 7.01 2.05 23.27
C VAL A 137 8.13 1.19 23.84
N GLU A 138 7.80 0.32 24.79
CA GLU A 138 8.77 -0.63 25.36
C GLU A 138 9.09 -1.72 24.33
N ILE A 139 10.37 -1.87 24.00
CA ILE A 139 10.86 -2.85 23.01
C ILE A 139 11.80 -3.88 23.65
N GLY A 140 12.09 -3.79 24.95
CA GLY A 140 12.92 -4.77 25.62
C GLY A 140 13.03 -4.56 27.13
N GLU A 141 13.27 -5.64 27.87
CA GLU A 141 13.47 -5.63 29.32
C GLU A 141 14.65 -6.52 29.69
N LYS A 142 15.42 -6.12 30.71
CA LYS A 142 16.43 -6.98 31.34
C LYS A 142 16.48 -6.77 32.85
N GLY A 143 16.10 -7.81 33.58
CA GLY A 143 16.21 -7.86 35.04
C GLY A 143 17.55 -8.39 35.54
N PHE A 144 18.02 -7.84 36.66
CA PHE A 144 19.10 -8.36 37.49
C PHE A 144 18.53 -8.73 38.84
N GLY A 145 18.65 -10.00 39.25
CA GLY A 145 18.24 -10.40 40.61
C GLY A 145 19.04 -9.69 41.71
N SER A 146 20.31 -9.38 41.44
CA SER A 146 21.14 -8.46 42.22
C SER A 146 22.21 -7.87 41.31
N LEU A 147 22.15 -6.56 41.06
CA LEU A 147 23.18 -5.82 40.35
C LEU A 147 24.24 -5.40 41.36
N LYS A 148 25.40 -6.06 41.32
CA LYS A 148 26.58 -5.62 42.08
C LYS A 148 27.42 -4.66 41.24
N LEU A 149 27.49 -3.40 41.64
CA LEU A 149 28.29 -2.38 40.96
C LEU A 149 28.93 -1.43 41.99
N GLU A 150 30.24 -1.55 42.18
CA GLU A 150 31.02 -0.71 43.11
C GLU A 150 31.18 0.73 42.57
N PRO A 151 31.52 1.71 43.42
CA PRO A 151 31.74 3.09 43.01
C PRO A 151 32.72 3.21 41.83
N GLY A 152 32.35 4.00 40.81
CA GLY A 152 33.16 4.22 39.61
C GLY A 152 33.39 3.00 38.73
N LYS A 153 32.68 1.88 38.99
CA LYS A 153 32.73 0.68 38.14
C LYS A 153 31.59 0.67 37.14
N SER A 154 31.82 -0.07 36.06
CA SER A 154 30.83 -0.30 35.02
C SER A 154 30.63 -1.78 34.74
N LYS A 155 29.50 -2.10 34.13
CA LYS A 155 29.14 -3.45 33.71
C LYS A 155 28.41 -3.40 32.37
N THR A 156 29.01 -3.99 31.35
CA THR A 156 28.41 -4.12 30.02
C THR A 156 27.50 -5.33 29.96
N VAL A 157 26.33 -5.15 29.36
CA VAL A 157 25.29 -6.16 29.19
C VAL A 157 24.67 -6.04 27.80
N SER A 158 24.13 -7.15 27.30
CA SER A 158 23.31 -7.16 26.08
C SER A 158 21.85 -7.42 26.46
N ALA A 159 20.96 -6.48 26.16
CA ALA A 159 19.51 -6.61 26.30
C ALA A 159 18.91 -7.13 24.99
N ALA A 160 17.96 -8.05 25.05
CA ALA A 160 17.18 -8.44 23.88
C ALA A 160 16.16 -7.32 23.59
N VAL A 161 15.95 -7.03 22.32
CA VAL A 161 14.92 -6.09 21.87
C VAL A 161 14.09 -6.74 20.76
N GLU A 162 12.81 -6.40 20.71
CA GLU A 162 11.85 -6.85 19.71
C GLU A 162 10.89 -5.71 19.39
N LEU A 163 10.76 -5.36 18.11
CA LEU A 163 9.77 -4.39 17.66
C LEU A 163 8.38 -5.06 17.62
N PRO A 164 7.30 -4.37 18.03
CA PRO A 164 5.93 -4.87 17.84
C PRO A 164 5.62 -5.24 16.37
N ASP A 165 4.71 -6.19 16.15
CA ASP A 165 4.30 -6.65 14.82
C ASP A 165 3.54 -5.57 14.01
N ASP A 166 2.97 -4.57 14.69
CA ASP A 166 2.24 -3.44 14.13
C ASP A 166 3.01 -2.12 14.27
N PHE A 167 4.32 -2.18 14.50
CA PHE A 167 5.12 -1.00 14.76
C PHE A 167 5.11 -0.06 13.55
N ALA A 168 4.65 1.18 13.78
CA ALA A 168 4.45 2.14 12.70
C ALA A 168 5.78 2.56 12.05
N PRO A 169 5.78 2.90 10.75
CA PRO A 169 6.95 3.48 10.11
C PRO A 169 7.35 4.83 10.74
N GLY A 170 8.64 5.08 10.89
CA GLY A 170 9.15 6.34 11.43
C GLY A 170 10.60 6.29 11.90
N GLU A 171 11.11 7.43 12.34
CA GLU A 171 12.41 7.57 13.00
C GLU A 171 12.23 7.54 14.52
N TYR A 172 12.97 6.66 15.20
CA TYR A 172 12.84 6.45 16.64
C TYR A 172 14.13 6.75 17.38
N ASN A 173 14.03 7.53 18.46
CA ASN A 173 15.06 7.60 19.48
C ASN A 173 15.02 6.32 20.32
N ILE A 174 16.19 5.76 20.63
CA ILE A 174 16.31 4.60 21.53
C ILE A 174 16.65 5.11 22.93
N LEU A 175 15.82 4.76 23.93
CA LEU A 175 16.02 5.14 25.32
C LEU A 175 16.27 3.90 26.18
N VAL A 176 17.13 4.04 27.18
CA VAL A 176 17.33 3.04 28.23
C VAL A 176 16.96 3.68 29.56
N ALA A 177 15.95 3.12 30.24
CA ALA A 177 15.60 3.49 31.59
C ALA A 177 16.13 2.44 32.56
N LEU A 178 16.91 2.88 33.54
CA LEU A 178 17.44 2.05 34.61
C LEU A 178 16.54 2.12 35.85
N ASP A 179 16.71 1.12 36.70
CA ASP A 179 15.99 0.94 37.97
C ASP A 179 14.52 1.38 37.93
N THR A 180 13.76 0.93 36.93
CA THR A 180 12.38 1.38 36.73
C THR A 180 11.42 1.00 37.87
N ALA A 181 11.87 0.14 38.78
CA ALA A 181 11.17 -0.25 40.00
C ALA A 181 11.54 0.62 41.23
N ASN A 182 12.51 1.53 41.08
CA ASN A 182 13.02 2.44 42.10
C ASN A 182 13.46 1.70 43.38
N ASN A 183 14.24 0.63 43.21
CA ASN A 183 14.72 -0.23 44.29
C ASN A 183 16.05 0.22 44.88
N VAL A 184 16.83 0.99 44.13
CA VAL A 184 18.10 1.58 44.54
C VAL A 184 17.83 3.04 44.86
N PRO A 185 17.96 3.49 46.12
CA PRO A 185 17.96 4.92 46.40
C PRO A 185 19.24 5.53 45.82
N GLU A 186 19.10 6.56 44.98
CA GLU A 186 20.21 7.13 44.22
C GLU A 186 20.53 8.58 44.61
N ALA A 187 21.75 9.02 44.31
CA ALA A 187 22.15 10.41 44.53
C ALA A 187 21.40 11.38 43.58
N ASP A 188 21.11 10.94 42.36
CA ASP A 188 20.31 11.66 41.37
C ASP A 188 19.34 10.71 40.68
N GLU A 189 18.05 10.77 41.03
CA GLU A 189 17.02 9.93 40.40
C GLU A 189 16.66 10.37 38.98
N THR A 190 17.20 11.49 38.50
CA THR A 190 16.81 12.12 37.23
C THR A 190 17.68 11.73 36.04
N ASN A 191 18.82 11.08 36.28
CA ASN A 191 19.79 10.67 35.24
C ASN A 191 19.68 9.19 34.84
N ASN A 192 18.65 8.49 35.35
CA ASN A 192 18.39 7.07 35.11
C ASN A 192 17.81 6.76 33.73
N VAL A 193 17.48 7.77 32.94
CA VAL A 193 17.02 7.62 31.55
C VAL A 193 18.07 8.20 30.61
N VAL A 194 18.59 7.36 29.73
CA VAL A 194 19.63 7.73 28.75
C VAL A 194 19.09 7.57 27.34
N VAL A 195 19.31 8.58 26.50
CA VAL A 195 18.99 8.54 25.06
C VAL A 195 20.23 8.13 24.28
N ALA A 196 20.08 7.17 23.37
CA ALA A 196 21.13 6.75 22.47
C ALA A 196 21.56 7.90 21.52
N ALA A 197 22.80 7.87 21.06
CA ALA A 197 23.33 8.89 20.14
C ALA A 197 22.95 8.65 18.66
N PHE A 198 22.11 7.65 18.39
CA PHE A 198 21.62 7.27 17.06
C PHE A 198 20.10 7.12 17.10
N THR A 199 19.48 7.16 15.92
CA THR A 199 18.08 6.81 15.71
C THR A 199 17.97 5.45 15.03
N GLN A 200 16.79 4.83 15.14
CA GLN A 200 16.42 3.63 14.41
C GLN A 200 15.31 3.99 13.43
N THR A 201 15.54 3.74 12.14
CA THR A 201 14.51 3.82 11.11
C THR A 201 13.67 2.55 11.17
N VAL A 202 12.35 2.71 11.16
CA VAL A 202 11.39 1.64 10.94
C VAL A 202 10.63 1.96 9.67
N ALA A 203 10.58 1.01 8.74
CA ALA A 203 9.81 1.17 7.52
C ALA A 203 9.05 -0.12 7.21
N TRP A 204 7.92 0.00 6.55
CA TRP A 204 7.18 -1.15 6.05
C TRP A 204 7.68 -1.49 4.66
N GLN A 205 8.79 -2.21 4.59
CA GLN A 205 9.42 -2.59 3.33
C GLN A 205 9.57 -4.11 3.18
N PHE A 206 9.63 -4.58 1.93
CA PHE A 206 9.82 -5.98 1.58
C PHE A 206 10.61 -6.11 0.26
N GLY A 207 11.13 -7.31 -0.03
CA GLY A 207 12.03 -7.52 -1.17
C GLY A 207 13.48 -7.31 -0.77
N ASN A 208 14.30 -6.73 -1.63
CA ASN A 208 15.70 -6.45 -1.33
C ASN A 208 15.85 -5.17 -0.50
N VAL A 209 15.79 -5.30 0.82
CA VAL A 209 15.94 -4.20 1.79
C VAL A 209 17.32 -4.32 2.44
N ASP A 210 18.11 -3.26 2.37
CA ASP A 210 19.49 -3.20 2.86
C ASP A 210 20.39 -4.36 2.36
N GLY A 211 20.18 -4.78 1.11
CA GLY A 211 20.94 -5.89 0.50
C GLY A 211 20.48 -7.30 0.90
N SER A 212 19.39 -7.41 1.67
CA SER A 212 18.83 -8.67 2.14
C SER A 212 17.40 -8.87 1.65
N SER A 213 17.04 -10.09 1.27
CA SER A 213 15.64 -10.42 0.96
C SER A 213 14.82 -10.51 2.24
N ARG A 214 13.80 -9.64 2.36
CA ARG A 214 12.93 -9.51 3.52
C ARG A 214 11.46 -9.66 3.14
N GLU A 215 10.70 -10.25 4.04
CA GLU A 215 9.25 -10.35 3.99
C GLU A 215 8.65 -9.40 5.02
N LEU A 216 7.58 -8.71 4.65
CA LEU A 216 6.80 -7.88 5.57
C LEU A 216 5.50 -8.58 5.92
N SER A 217 5.21 -8.72 7.21
CA SER A 217 3.94 -9.24 7.71
C SER A 217 3.24 -8.14 8.51
N LEU A 218 2.02 -7.78 8.11
CA LEU A 218 1.19 -6.80 8.82
C LEU A 218 -0.13 -7.44 9.23
N SER A 219 -0.72 -6.96 10.31
CA SER A 219 -2.06 -7.38 10.72
C SER A 219 -3.12 -6.37 10.25
N ASN A 220 -4.28 -6.86 9.84
CA ASN A 220 -5.47 -6.06 9.64
C ASN A 220 -6.20 -5.84 10.97
N ALA A 221 -7.17 -4.91 10.96
CA ALA A 221 -7.97 -4.59 12.16
C ALA A 221 -8.77 -5.80 12.71
N ASP A 222 -9.05 -6.81 11.88
CA ASP A 222 -9.70 -8.06 12.26
C ASP A 222 -8.72 -9.14 12.78
N GLY A 223 -7.43 -8.85 12.80
CA GLY A 223 -6.35 -9.76 13.19
C GLY A 223 -5.87 -10.70 12.08
N ALA A 224 -6.39 -10.59 10.85
CA ALA A 224 -5.85 -11.32 9.71
C ALA A 224 -4.46 -10.80 9.33
N THR A 225 -3.53 -11.70 9.01
CA THR A 225 -2.18 -11.32 8.58
C THR A 225 -2.12 -11.19 7.05
N VAL A 226 -1.52 -10.10 6.57
CA VAL A 226 -1.15 -9.86 5.17
C VAL A 226 0.36 -9.88 5.06
N ARG A 227 0.88 -10.75 4.19
CA ARG A 227 2.30 -10.97 3.94
C ARG A 227 2.68 -10.45 2.56
N PHE A 228 3.62 -9.52 2.51
CA PHE A 228 4.17 -8.93 1.30
C PHE A 228 5.56 -9.51 1.03
N ARG A 229 5.74 -10.02 -0.18
CA ARG A 229 7.02 -10.59 -0.63
C ARG A 229 7.34 -10.11 -2.03
N LEU A 230 8.63 -9.89 -2.25
CA LEU A 230 9.18 -9.63 -3.57
C LEU A 230 10.41 -10.52 -3.70
N LYS A 231 10.43 -11.33 -4.75
CA LYS A 231 11.56 -12.16 -5.15
C LYS A 231 12.17 -11.58 -6.43
N GLY A 232 13.49 -11.56 -6.52
CA GLY A 232 14.20 -10.88 -7.61
C GLY A 232 14.66 -9.49 -7.19
N ASP A 233 14.95 -8.65 -8.18
CA ASP A 233 15.47 -7.31 -7.94
C ASP A 233 14.37 -6.33 -7.51
N GLY A 234 14.77 -5.33 -6.72
CA GLY A 234 13.90 -4.28 -6.22
C GLY A 234 13.34 -4.55 -4.82
N TYR A 235 12.59 -3.57 -4.33
CA TYR A 235 11.90 -3.61 -3.05
C TYR A 235 10.54 -2.93 -3.18
N GLY A 236 9.64 -3.28 -2.26
CA GLY A 236 8.36 -2.62 -2.10
C GLY A 236 8.28 -1.89 -0.77
N GLU A 237 7.55 -0.79 -0.74
CA GLU A 237 7.18 -0.04 0.44
C GLU A 237 5.66 -0.06 0.58
N VAL A 238 5.17 -0.23 1.81
CA VAL A 238 3.76 -0.22 2.16
C VAL A 238 3.47 1.00 3.02
N THR A 239 2.45 1.76 2.66
CA THR A 239 1.88 2.81 3.50
C THR A 239 0.43 2.49 3.83
N GLU A 240 -0.13 3.08 4.88
CA GLU A 240 -1.53 2.86 5.25
C GLU A 240 -2.25 4.19 5.42
N GLN A 241 -3.37 4.34 4.71
CA GLN A 241 -4.24 5.50 4.78
C GLN A 241 -5.68 5.02 4.98
N GLY A 242 -6.33 5.49 6.04
CA GLY A 242 -7.71 5.10 6.34
C GLY A 242 -7.90 3.60 6.60
N GLY A 243 -6.84 2.86 6.98
CA GLY A 243 -6.87 1.40 7.17
C GLY A 243 -6.70 0.59 5.88
N VAL A 244 -6.44 1.25 4.76
CA VAL A 244 -6.14 0.61 3.47
C VAL A 244 -4.65 0.72 3.20
N LYS A 245 -4.05 -0.39 2.76
CA LYS A 245 -2.60 -0.49 2.49
C LYS A 245 -2.34 -0.14 1.02
N HIS A 246 -1.42 0.78 0.78
CA HIS A 246 -0.97 1.21 -0.55
C HIS A 246 0.47 0.74 -0.77
N LEU A 247 0.83 0.42 -2.01
CA LEU A 247 2.14 -0.15 -2.34
C LEU A 247 2.87 0.73 -3.35
N ALA A 248 4.17 0.92 -3.12
CA ALA A 248 5.10 1.48 -4.10
C ALA A 248 6.27 0.53 -4.28
N LEU A 249 6.57 0.15 -5.53
CA LEU A 249 7.63 -0.79 -5.89
C LEU A 249 8.72 -0.07 -6.68
N TYR A 250 9.99 -0.34 -6.34
CA TYR A 250 11.16 0.35 -6.86
C TYR A 250 12.24 -0.61 -7.30
N GLY A 251 12.90 -0.29 -8.42
CA GLY A 251 14.03 -1.08 -8.94
C GLY A 251 13.64 -2.49 -9.37
N THR A 252 12.39 -2.67 -9.80
CA THR A 252 11.86 -3.96 -10.28
C THR A 252 12.22 -4.20 -11.74
N THR A 253 12.25 -5.47 -12.12
CA THR A 253 12.64 -5.98 -13.44
C THR A 253 11.63 -7.02 -13.92
N ASP A 254 11.75 -7.45 -15.17
CA ASP A 254 10.96 -8.54 -15.76
C ASP A 254 11.14 -9.91 -15.07
N GLU A 255 12.12 -10.04 -14.17
CA GLU A 255 12.31 -11.20 -13.29
C GLU A 255 11.76 -10.99 -11.87
N SER A 256 11.28 -9.79 -11.54
CA SER A 256 10.76 -9.45 -10.22
C SER A 256 9.35 -10.00 -10.03
N GLU A 257 9.19 -10.74 -8.94
CA GLU A 257 7.99 -11.49 -8.60
C GLU A 257 7.38 -10.97 -7.29
N VAL A 258 6.27 -10.22 -7.38
CA VAL A 258 5.54 -9.71 -6.20
C VAL A 258 4.42 -10.66 -5.80
N SER A 259 4.33 -11.00 -4.53
CA SER A 259 3.20 -11.76 -3.98
C SER A 259 2.65 -11.15 -2.70
N ILE A 260 1.33 -11.01 -2.63
CA ILE A 260 0.57 -10.62 -1.45
C ILE A 260 -0.23 -11.85 -1.01
N GLN A 261 0.07 -12.34 0.19
CA GLN A 261 -0.62 -13.48 0.76
C GLN A 261 -1.37 -13.03 1.99
N ALA A 262 -2.68 -13.16 1.97
CA ALA A 262 -3.49 -12.84 3.11
C ALA A 262 -4.21 -14.06 3.67
N ASP A 263 -4.30 -14.09 5.00
CA ASP A 263 -5.15 -15.02 5.71
C ASP A 263 -6.61 -14.48 5.71
N GLY A 264 -7.61 -15.36 5.78
CA GLY A 264 -9.01 -14.92 5.67
C GLY A 264 -9.43 -14.51 4.24
N SER A 265 -10.43 -13.62 4.16
CA SER A 265 -11.06 -13.07 2.95
C SER A 265 -11.34 -11.58 3.13
N GLY A 266 -11.48 -10.81 2.05
CA GLY A 266 -11.78 -9.37 2.11
C GLY A 266 -10.57 -8.50 2.44
N ASN A 267 -9.38 -8.91 1.99
CA ASN A 267 -8.16 -8.16 2.21
C ASN A 267 -8.03 -7.11 1.11
N VAL A 268 -8.18 -5.85 1.45
CA VAL A 268 -8.16 -4.75 0.49
C VAL A 268 -6.77 -4.12 0.43
N ILE A 269 -6.27 -3.91 -0.78
CA ILE A 269 -5.20 -2.95 -1.07
C ILE A 269 -5.77 -1.80 -1.89
N GLY A 270 -5.22 -0.61 -1.67
CA GLY A 270 -5.50 0.58 -2.46
C GLY A 270 -4.53 0.68 -3.63
N ASP A 271 -4.12 1.90 -3.94
CA ASP A 271 -3.19 2.18 -5.03
C ASP A 271 -1.89 1.38 -4.94
N VAL A 272 -1.47 0.86 -6.08
CA VAL A 272 -0.21 0.16 -6.30
C VAL A 272 0.54 0.84 -7.44
N THR A 273 1.72 1.38 -7.16
CA THR A 273 2.62 1.94 -8.18
C THR A 273 3.85 1.05 -8.34
N VAL A 274 4.17 0.68 -9.57
CA VAL A 274 5.35 -0.11 -9.92
C VAL A 274 6.24 0.70 -10.85
N ASN A 275 7.39 1.13 -10.33
CA ASN A 275 8.40 1.86 -11.09
C ASN A 275 9.41 0.86 -11.71
N GLY A 276 8.97 0.14 -12.72
CA GLY A 276 9.76 -0.88 -13.43
C GLY A 276 8.88 -1.90 -14.16
N ASP A 277 9.53 -2.96 -14.63
CA ASP A 277 8.88 -4.16 -15.15
C ASP A 277 8.58 -5.16 -14.02
N LEU A 278 7.68 -6.11 -14.28
CA LEU A 278 7.41 -7.23 -13.39
C LEU A 278 7.26 -8.54 -14.15
N LYS A 279 7.75 -9.62 -13.56
CA LYS A 279 7.31 -10.96 -13.94
C LYS A 279 5.88 -11.21 -13.52
N GLN A 280 5.55 -10.86 -12.28
CA GLN A 280 4.22 -11.09 -11.74
C GLN A 280 3.84 -10.14 -10.62
N PHE A 281 2.54 -9.87 -10.55
CA PHE A 281 1.86 -9.34 -9.39
C PHE A 281 0.76 -10.34 -8.96
N TYR A 282 0.92 -10.98 -7.80
CA TYR A 282 0.08 -12.11 -7.39
C TYR A 282 -0.56 -11.91 -6.02
N GLY A 283 -1.88 -11.75 -5.98
CA GLY A 283 -2.69 -11.56 -4.77
C GLY A 283 -4.07 -12.23 -4.87
N THR A 284 -4.12 -13.56 -4.88
CA THR A 284 -5.36 -14.35 -5.10
C THR A 284 -6.46 -14.23 -4.04
N LYS A 285 -6.24 -13.43 -3.00
CA LYS A 285 -7.21 -13.16 -1.92
C LYS A 285 -7.20 -11.67 -1.56
N THR A 286 -6.74 -10.88 -2.50
CA THR A 286 -6.45 -9.47 -2.31
C THR A 286 -7.30 -8.71 -3.30
N ASP A 287 -8.25 -7.96 -2.75
CA ASP A 287 -9.13 -7.09 -3.49
C ASP A 287 -8.39 -5.79 -3.79
N LEU A 288 -8.50 -5.30 -5.02
CA LEU A 288 -7.95 -4.01 -5.41
C LEU A 288 -9.07 -2.96 -5.41
N GLN A 289 -8.93 -1.95 -4.54
CA GLN A 289 -9.80 -0.77 -4.44
C GLN A 289 -8.95 0.51 -4.60
N GLY A 290 -8.35 0.64 -5.77
CA GLY A 290 -7.42 1.70 -6.14
C GLY A 290 -6.72 1.38 -7.45
N ASP A 291 -5.88 2.28 -7.94
CA ASP A 291 -5.24 2.10 -9.24
C ASP A 291 -4.01 1.19 -9.14
N LEU A 292 -3.83 0.29 -10.10
CA LEU A 292 -2.57 -0.44 -10.32
C LEU A 292 -1.85 0.17 -11.53
N VAL A 293 -0.76 0.87 -11.28
CA VAL A 293 0.03 1.56 -12.30
C VAL A 293 1.39 0.89 -12.41
N ILE A 294 1.65 0.23 -13.53
CA ILE A 294 2.94 -0.38 -13.87
C ILE A 294 3.58 0.45 -14.97
N THR A 295 4.69 1.12 -14.68
CA THR A 295 5.33 2.01 -15.67
C THR A 295 6.02 1.25 -16.79
N GLY A 296 6.43 -0.01 -16.54
CA GLY A 296 6.93 -0.96 -17.53
C GLY A 296 5.89 -1.99 -17.96
N SER A 297 6.36 -3.17 -18.32
CA SER A 297 5.56 -4.35 -18.67
C SER A 297 5.30 -5.27 -17.49
N VAL A 298 4.36 -6.19 -17.69
CA VAL A 298 4.10 -7.28 -16.75
C VAL A 298 3.67 -8.54 -17.50
N ASP A 299 4.23 -9.70 -17.14
CA ASP A 299 3.79 -10.97 -17.73
C ASP A 299 2.49 -11.49 -17.10
N ARG A 300 2.28 -11.23 -15.79
CA ARG A 300 1.13 -11.80 -15.07
C ARG A 300 0.58 -10.92 -13.96
N ILE A 301 -0.73 -10.70 -13.97
CA ILE A 301 -1.48 -10.12 -12.85
C ILE A 301 -2.52 -11.14 -12.39
N VAL A 302 -2.53 -11.45 -11.10
CA VAL A 302 -3.60 -12.23 -10.47
C VAL A 302 -4.08 -11.49 -9.23
N LEU A 303 -5.35 -11.11 -9.23
CA LEU A 303 -6.04 -10.48 -8.10
C LEU A 303 -7.32 -11.26 -7.79
N ASP A 304 -7.93 -10.94 -6.65
CA ASP A 304 -9.27 -11.42 -6.32
C ASP A 304 -10.30 -10.47 -6.94
N ASP A 305 -11.11 -9.76 -6.14
CA ASP A 305 -12.07 -8.79 -6.66
C ASP A 305 -11.37 -7.46 -7.01
N VAL A 306 -11.86 -6.76 -8.03
CA VAL A 306 -11.36 -5.43 -8.41
C VAL A 306 -12.53 -4.47 -8.56
N SER A 307 -12.49 -3.37 -7.81
CA SER A 307 -13.56 -2.37 -7.86
C SER A 307 -13.02 -0.95 -7.90
N ASP A 308 -13.63 -0.10 -8.72
CA ASP A 308 -13.36 1.35 -8.79
C ASP A 308 -11.87 1.66 -9.04
N ALA A 309 -11.31 1.04 -10.08
CA ALA A 309 -9.88 1.02 -10.33
C ALA A 309 -9.52 1.25 -11.80
N GLN A 310 -8.28 1.66 -12.04
CA GLN A 310 -7.60 1.55 -13.32
C GLN A 310 -6.37 0.65 -13.20
N ILE A 311 -6.23 -0.27 -14.15
CA ILE A 311 -4.98 -1.00 -14.37
C ILE A 311 -4.30 -0.38 -15.59
N LEU A 312 -3.16 0.27 -15.35
CA LEU A 312 -2.32 0.88 -16.37
C LEU A 312 -1.04 0.07 -16.52
N ILE A 313 -0.75 -0.40 -17.74
CA ILE A 313 0.47 -1.14 -18.06
C ILE A 313 1.24 -0.35 -19.12
N GLY A 314 2.46 0.05 -18.79
CA GLY A 314 3.35 0.78 -19.65
C GLY A 314 3.98 -0.09 -20.75
N PRO A 315 4.86 0.52 -21.55
CA PRO A 315 5.66 -0.21 -22.51
C PRO A 315 6.78 -0.95 -21.74
N GLY A 316 6.96 -2.24 -21.97
CA GLY A 316 8.14 -2.95 -21.49
C GLY A 316 9.42 -2.44 -22.14
N GLU A 317 10.58 -2.71 -21.51
CA GLU A 317 11.88 -2.46 -22.16
C GLU A 317 12.01 -3.26 -23.47
N ASP A 318 11.39 -4.44 -23.54
CA ASP A 318 11.29 -5.29 -24.71
C ASP A 318 9.83 -5.63 -25.08
N SER A 319 9.53 -5.71 -26.38
CA SER A 319 8.18 -5.97 -26.90
C SER A 319 7.73 -7.44 -26.82
N GLU A 320 8.45 -8.29 -26.08
CA GLU A 320 8.18 -9.73 -25.97
C GLU A 320 7.25 -10.07 -24.80
N HIS A 321 7.07 -9.16 -23.84
CA HIS A 321 6.22 -9.38 -22.67
C HIS A 321 4.74 -9.23 -23.03
N VAL A 322 3.97 -10.26 -22.69
CA VAL A 322 2.54 -10.37 -23.02
C VAL A 322 1.77 -10.68 -21.75
N ALA A 323 0.97 -9.72 -21.28
CA ALA A 323 0.30 -9.81 -20.00
C ALA A 323 -0.81 -10.89 -19.99
N ASP A 324 -0.83 -11.72 -18.95
CA ASP A 324 -1.95 -12.58 -18.57
C ASP A 324 -2.58 -12.05 -17.28
N ILE A 325 -3.81 -11.59 -17.39
CA ILE A 325 -4.55 -10.92 -16.31
C ILE A 325 -5.71 -11.82 -15.89
N LYS A 326 -5.74 -12.15 -14.60
CA LYS A 326 -6.82 -12.94 -13.99
C LYS A 326 -7.36 -12.24 -12.75
N LEU A 327 -8.65 -11.94 -12.81
CA LEU A 327 -9.43 -11.30 -11.76
C LEU A 327 -10.60 -12.23 -11.37
N ASP A 328 -11.24 -11.98 -10.24
CA ASP A 328 -12.51 -12.62 -9.87
C ASP A 328 -13.70 -11.74 -10.26
N GLN A 329 -14.35 -11.04 -9.32
CA GLN A 329 -15.45 -10.13 -9.65
C GLN A 329 -14.92 -8.73 -9.92
N VAL A 330 -15.36 -8.14 -11.02
CA VAL A 330 -14.91 -6.82 -11.46
C VAL A 330 -16.07 -5.83 -11.49
N SER A 331 -15.88 -4.65 -10.90
CA SER A 331 -16.80 -3.52 -10.98
C SER A 331 -16.05 -2.23 -11.31
N ASN A 332 -16.50 -1.47 -12.32
CA ASN A 332 -15.93 -0.15 -12.66
C ASN A 332 -14.40 -0.18 -12.87
N LEU A 333 -13.92 -1.12 -13.69
CA LEU A 333 -12.50 -1.27 -14.00
C LEU A 333 -12.22 -0.88 -15.45
N SER A 334 -11.20 -0.04 -15.64
CA SER A 334 -10.55 0.12 -16.94
C SER A 334 -9.16 -0.52 -16.95
N VAL A 335 -8.84 -1.27 -18.00
CA VAL A 335 -7.52 -1.84 -18.25
C VAL A 335 -6.95 -1.19 -19.50
N ILE A 336 -5.90 -0.37 -19.33
CA ILE A 336 -5.24 0.34 -20.43
C ILE A 336 -3.79 -0.11 -20.48
N SER A 337 -3.45 -0.88 -21.51
CA SER A 337 -2.11 -1.42 -21.71
C SER A 337 -1.47 -0.84 -22.97
N GLN A 338 -0.20 -0.44 -22.86
CA GLN A 338 0.65 -0.14 -24.00
C GLN A 338 1.39 -1.40 -24.51
N SER A 339 1.38 -2.48 -23.72
CA SER A 339 1.91 -3.80 -24.07
C SER A 339 0.79 -4.75 -24.53
N GLN A 340 1.13 -5.84 -25.20
CA GLN A 340 0.14 -6.84 -25.64
C GLN A 340 -0.48 -7.58 -24.45
N ILE A 341 -1.75 -8.00 -24.57
CA ILE A 341 -2.42 -8.86 -23.59
C ILE A 341 -2.66 -10.23 -24.21
N GLY A 342 -2.19 -11.30 -23.57
CA GLY A 342 -2.41 -12.67 -24.01
C GLY A 342 -3.73 -13.21 -23.50
N GLY A 343 -4.02 -12.95 -22.23
CA GLY A 343 -5.24 -13.42 -21.58
C GLY A 343 -5.81 -12.37 -20.65
N LEU A 344 -7.11 -12.17 -20.72
CA LEU A 344 -7.88 -11.46 -19.71
C LEU A 344 -9.04 -12.35 -19.27
N SER A 345 -9.12 -12.61 -17.97
CA SER A 345 -10.19 -13.44 -17.41
C SER A 345 -10.77 -12.85 -16.14
N ALA A 346 -12.09 -12.96 -16.01
CA ALA A 346 -12.85 -12.54 -14.85
C ALA A 346 -14.05 -13.48 -14.65
N THR A 347 -14.57 -13.54 -13.44
CA THR A 347 -15.85 -14.20 -13.16
C THR A 347 -16.99 -13.36 -13.70
N SER A 348 -17.04 -12.06 -13.41
CA SER A 348 -18.02 -11.10 -13.92
C SER A 348 -17.38 -9.74 -14.12
N TRP A 349 -17.93 -8.91 -15.01
CA TRP A 349 -17.49 -7.54 -15.20
C TRP A 349 -18.68 -6.61 -15.36
N THR A 350 -18.92 -5.76 -14.37
CA THR A 350 -20.07 -4.84 -14.35
C THR A 350 -19.61 -3.39 -14.36
N THR A 351 -20.38 -2.52 -15.02
CA THR A 351 -20.19 -1.07 -14.94
C THR A 351 -21.41 -0.45 -14.27
N THR A 352 -21.20 0.24 -13.15
CA THR A 352 -22.27 0.81 -12.32
C THR A 352 -22.14 2.33 -12.23
N ASP A 353 -23.19 2.97 -11.73
CA ASP A 353 -23.16 4.38 -11.28
C ASP A 353 -22.71 5.42 -12.32
N GLY A 354 -22.84 5.10 -13.62
CA GLY A 354 -22.42 5.96 -14.72
C GLY A 354 -20.91 6.03 -14.92
N ALA A 355 -20.15 5.13 -14.30
CA ALA A 355 -18.74 4.90 -14.60
C ALA A 355 -18.55 4.43 -16.05
N THR A 356 -17.32 4.50 -16.54
CA THR A 356 -16.91 3.92 -17.82
C THR A 356 -15.85 2.87 -17.56
N SER A 357 -16.11 1.64 -18.00
CA SER A 357 -15.12 0.55 -18.01
C SER A 357 -14.62 0.37 -19.44
N LEU A 358 -13.31 0.39 -19.63
CA LEU A 358 -12.68 0.22 -20.95
C LEU A 358 -11.52 -0.79 -20.87
N ILE A 359 -11.48 -1.73 -21.81
CA ILE A 359 -10.29 -2.53 -22.08
C ILE A 359 -9.64 -2.02 -23.36
N LYS A 360 -8.41 -1.52 -23.26
CA LYS A 360 -7.64 -0.99 -24.38
C LYS A 360 -6.23 -1.55 -24.40
N ALA A 361 -5.85 -2.14 -25.53
CA ALA A 361 -4.50 -2.67 -25.77
C ALA A 361 -4.20 -2.74 -27.27
N PRO A 362 -2.91 -2.82 -27.69
CA PRO A 362 -2.56 -3.06 -29.08
C PRO A 362 -3.13 -4.38 -29.60
N GLU A 363 -3.04 -5.44 -28.80
CA GLU A 363 -3.55 -6.79 -29.10
C GLU A 363 -4.11 -7.42 -27.83
N LEU A 364 -5.13 -8.27 -28.00
CA LEU A 364 -5.71 -9.09 -26.94
C LEU A 364 -6.01 -10.49 -27.49
N LYS A 365 -5.25 -11.53 -27.12
CA LYS A 365 -5.51 -12.86 -27.71
C LYS A 365 -6.82 -13.45 -27.18
N THR A 366 -7.01 -13.48 -25.86
CA THR A 366 -8.21 -14.10 -25.27
C THR A 366 -8.87 -13.27 -24.19
N LEU A 367 -10.21 -13.18 -24.25
CA LEU A 367 -11.07 -12.67 -23.18
C LEU A 367 -12.03 -13.77 -22.72
N ASN A 368 -12.06 -14.07 -21.43
CA ASN A 368 -12.95 -15.09 -20.86
C ASN A 368 -13.69 -14.57 -19.62
N VAL A 369 -15.02 -14.44 -19.73
CA VAL A 369 -15.87 -13.95 -18.64
C VAL A 369 -16.93 -14.99 -18.27
N GLY A 370 -17.02 -15.29 -16.97
CA GLY A 370 -17.88 -16.34 -16.40
C GLY A 370 -19.38 -16.02 -16.39
N TYR A 371 -19.72 -14.73 -16.38
CA TYR A 371 -21.07 -14.18 -16.31
C TYR A 371 -21.18 -12.96 -17.24
N ASP A 372 -21.92 -11.92 -16.82
CA ASP A 372 -22.15 -10.71 -17.58
C ASP A 372 -20.86 -9.90 -17.76
N PHE A 373 -20.79 -9.19 -18.89
CA PHE A 373 -19.66 -8.35 -19.27
C PHE A 373 -20.16 -7.03 -19.87
N ASP A 374 -19.82 -5.94 -19.19
CA ASP A 374 -20.37 -4.60 -19.42
C ASP A 374 -19.30 -3.52 -19.63
N ALA A 375 -18.16 -3.90 -20.21
CA ALA A 375 -17.08 -2.97 -20.53
C ALA A 375 -17.01 -2.71 -22.04
N ASP A 376 -16.57 -1.49 -22.37
CA ASP A 376 -16.16 -1.15 -23.72
C ASP A 376 -14.82 -1.83 -24.03
N ILE A 377 -14.59 -2.12 -25.31
CA ILE A 377 -13.34 -2.74 -25.78
C ILE A 377 -12.79 -1.92 -26.95
N GLU A 378 -11.49 -1.60 -26.91
CA GLU A 378 -10.76 -0.98 -28.01
C GLU A 378 -9.44 -1.73 -28.26
N ILE A 379 -9.44 -2.63 -29.25
CA ILE A 379 -8.28 -3.43 -29.64
C ILE A 379 -7.99 -3.18 -31.12
N ALA A 380 -6.83 -2.60 -31.43
CA ALA A 380 -6.47 -2.27 -32.81
C ALA A 380 -6.01 -3.48 -33.63
N GLY A 381 -5.35 -4.44 -32.98
CA GLY A 381 -4.78 -5.64 -33.61
C GLY A 381 -5.73 -6.83 -33.64
N GLU A 382 -5.15 -8.03 -33.62
CA GLU A 382 -5.90 -9.27 -33.66
C GLU A 382 -6.48 -9.64 -32.28
N LEU A 383 -7.68 -10.21 -32.33
CA LEU A 383 -8.39 -10.81 -31.20
C LEU A 383 -8.76 -12.26 -31.54
N GLU A 384 -8.07 -13.22 -30.94
CA GLU A 384 -8.27 -14.64 -31.28
C GLU A 384 -9.61 -15.16 -30.75
N ARG A 385 -9.95 -14.86 -29.50
CA ARG A 385 -11.17 -15.39 -28.90
C ARG A 385 -11.75 -14.56 -27.78
N VAL A 386 -13.04 -14.27 -27.87
CA VAL A 386 -13.87 -13.84 -26.73
C VAL A 386 -14.81 -14.95 -26.35
N LYS A 387 -14.97 -15.17 -25.04
CA LYS A 387 -16.00 -16.02 -24.47
C LYS A 387 -16.66 -15.34 -23.29
N VAL A 388 -17.94 -15.01 -23.44
CA VAL A 388 -18.77 -14.46 -22.36
C VAL A 388 -19.94 -15.42 -22.13
N LYS A 389 -20.13 -15.83 -20.87
CA LYS A 389 -21.17 -16.81 -20.50
C LYS A 389 -22.47 -16.17 -19.99
N GLY A 390 -22.49 -14.86 -19.78
CA GLY A 390 -23.69 -14.06 -19.53
C GLY A 390 -23.97 -13.06 -20.65
N ALA A 391 -24.71 -11.99 -20.33
CA ALA A 391 -25.03 -10.93 -21.26
C ALA A 391 -23.80 -10.06 -21.57
N SER A 392 -23.61 -9.71 -22.85
CA SER A 392 -22.59 -8.77 -23.31
C SER A 392 -23.21 -7.43 -23.68
N SER A 393 -22.67 -6.34 -23.12
CA SER A 393 -23.00 -4.94 -23.39
C SER A 393 -21.73 -4.13 -23.68
N GLY A 394 -21.88 -2.82 -23.87
CA GLY A 394 -20.78 -1.93 -24.24
C GLY A 394 -20.50 -1.84 -25.75
N ILE A 395 -19.55 -0.97 -26.09
CA ILE A 395 -19.11 -0.68 -27.46
C ILE A 395 -17.75 -1.34 -27.68
N TRP A 396 -17.69 -2.27 -28.62
CA TRP A 396 -16.48 -3.04 -28.92
C TRP A 396 -15.94 -2.65 -30.29
N LYS A 397 -14.80 -1.97 -30.31
CA LYS A 397 -14.06 -1.55 -31.51
C LYS A 397 -12.83 -2.41 -31.68
N LEU A 398 -12.82 -3.23 -32.72
CA LEU A 398 -11.85 -4.31 -32.88
C LEU A 398 -11.17 -4.27 -34.25
N GLY A 399 -9.91 -4.69 -34.31
CA GLY A 399 -9.15 -4.86 -35.54
C GLY A 399 -9.67 -6.05 -36.36
N GLN A 400 -9.16 -7.24 -36.06
CA GLN A 400 -9.57 -8.49 -36.67
C GLN A 400 -9.97 -9.49 -35.59
N VAL A 401 -11.02 -10.29 -35.83
CA VAL A 401 -11.59 -11.18 -34.81
C VAL A 401 -11.74 -12.61 -35.34
N ASP A 402 -11.08 -13.58 -34.72
CA ASP A 402 -11.25 -14.98 -35.11
C ASP A 402 -12.56 -15.58 -34.56
N LYS A 403 -12.86 -15.39 -33.27
CA LYS A 403 -14.08 -15.96 -32.69
C LYS A 403 -14.67 -15.19 -31.52
N LEU A 404 -15.99 -14.96 -31.58
CA LEU A 404 -16.82 -14.54 -30.46
C LEU A 404 -17.78 -15.67 -30.07
N ASP A 405 -17.68 -16.15 -28.83
CA ASP A 405 -18.58 -17.11 -28.20
C ASP A 405 -19.39 -16.39 -27.10
N LEU A 406 -20.58 -15.90 -27.41
CA LEU A 406 -21.42 -15.11 -26.49
C LEU A 406 -22.64 -15.90 -26.02
N ASP A 407 -23.10 -15.67 -24.79
CA ASP A 407 -24.36 -16.25 -24.32
C ASP A 407 -25.56 -15.48 -24.88
N SER A 408 -25.63 -14.17 -24.62
CA SER A 408 -26.57 -13.22 -25.25
C SER A 408 -25.93 -11.83 -25.33
N THR A 409 -26.53 -10.92 -26.10
CA THR A 409 -26.14 -9.50 -26.13
C THR A 409 -27.28 -8.60 -25.64
N THR A 410 -27.00 -7.34 -25.34
CA THR A 410 -28.01 -6.33 -24.99
C THR A 410 -28.37 -5.44 -26.18
N ALA A 411 -29.44 -4.67 -26.06
CA ALA A 411 -29.94 -3.82 -27.17
C ALA A 411 -28.99 -2.67 -27.53
N ASP A 412 -28.21 -2.20 -26.57
CA ASP A 412 -27.19 -1.16 -26.68
C ASP A 412 -25.80 -1.70 -27.02
N TRP A 413 -25.63 -3.02 -27.06
CA TRP A 413 -24.36 -3.63 -27.47
C TRP A 413 -24.03 -3.28 -28.92
N SER A 414 -22.78 -2.86 -29.16
CA SER A 414 -22.29 -2.57 -30.50
C SER A 414 -20.92 -3.21 -30.71
N LEU A 415 -20.76 -3.88 -31.84
CA LEU A 415 -19.52 -4.48 -32.31
C LEU A 415 -19.14 -3.86 -33.66
N ALA A 416 -18.03 -3.12 -33.69
CA ALA A 416 -17.44 -2.55 -34.88
C ALA A 416 -16.06 -3.19 -35.14
N VAL A 417 -15.96 -4.03 -36.16
CA VAL A 417 -14.72 -4.68 -36.57
C VAL A 417 -14.20 -4.01 -37.84
N THR A 418 -13.00 -3.47 -37.82
CA THR A 418 -12.41 -2.82 -39.01
C THR A 418 -11.93 -3.83 -40.06
N GLY A 419 -11.58 -5.05 -39.63
CA GLY A 419 -11.16 -6.19 -40.45
C GLY A 419 -12.22 -7.29 -40.58
N GLU A 420 -11.80 -8.54 -40.77
CA GLU A 420 -12.69 -9.72 -40.91
C GLU A 420 -13.15 -10.21 -39.52
N LEU A 421 -14.44 -10.54 -39.42
CA LEU A 421 -15.01 -11.32 -38.32
C LEU A 421 -15.24 -12.77 -38.78
N ASN A 422 -14.41 -13.69 -38.30
CA ASN A 422 -14.46 -15.09 -38.74
C ASN A 422 -15.71 -15.82 -38.22
N LYS A 423 -16.03 -15.67 -36.92
CA LYS A 423 -17.19 -16.34 -36.30
C LYS A 423 -17.78 -15.52 -35.17
N LEU A 424 -19.09 -15.32 -35.25
CA LEU A 424 -19.94 -14.92 -34.14
C LEU A 424 -20.91 -16.06 -33.81
N ASP A 425 -20.73 -16.70 -32.67
CA ASP A 425 -21.62 -17.73 -32.13
C ASP A 425 -22.35 -17.15 -30.89
N VAL A 426 -23.69 -17.03 -30.97
CA VAL A 426 -24.57 -16.55 -29.89
C VAL A 426 -25.50 -17.68 -29.44
N LYS A 427 -25.47 -18.01 -28.14
CA LYS A 427 -26.18 -19.19 -27.61
C LYS A 427 -27.67 -18.97 -27.37
N HIS A 428 -28.06 -17.78 -26.98
CA HIS A 428 -29.45 -17.35 -26.86
C HIS A 428 -29.70 -16.28 -27.92
N ASP A 429 -30.04 -15.07 -27.53
CA ASP A 429 -30.55 -14.05 -28.43
C ASP A 429 -29.48 -13.01 -28.77
N LEU A 430 -29.49 -12.58 -30.03
CA LEU A 430 -28.67 -11.50 -30.55
C LEU A 430 -29.53 -10.23 -30.66
N PHE A 431 -29.08 -9.20 -29.97
CA PHE A 431 -29.54 -7.82 -30.05
C PHE A 431 -28.35 -6.91 -30.45
N GLY A 432 -28.62 -5.63 -30.70
CA GLY A 432 -27.58 -4.63 -30.91
C GLY A 432 -27.03 -4.64 -32.34
N THR A 433 -25.82 -4.10 -32.52
CA THR A 433 -25.22 -3.91 -33.86
C THR A 433 -23.92 -4.70 -34.00
N VAL A 434 -23.74 -5.32 -35.17
CA VAL A 434 -22.52 -6.00 -35.60
C VAL A 434 -22.13 -5.42 -36.97
N SER A 435 -20.92 -4.87 -37.06
CA SER A 435 -20.34 -4.35 -38.29
C SER A 435 -18.95 -4.95 -38.51
N ALA A 436 -18.65 -5.35 -39.74
CA ALA A 436 -17.32 -5.82 -40.12
C ALA A 436 -17.10 -5.65 -41.63
N SER A 437 -15.84 -5.57 -42.07
CA SER A 437 -15.53 -5.55 -43.51
C SER A 437 -16.04 -6.82 -44.23
N ASP A 438 -15.79 -7.98 -43.63
CA ASP A 438 -16.29 -9.29 -44.06
C ASP A 438 -16.70 -10.10 -42.83
N ILE A 439 -17.76 -10.92 -42.96
CA ILE A 439 -18.18 -11.85 -41.91
C ILE A 439 -18.27 -13.27 -42.47
N ARG A 440 -17.48 -14.17 -41.92
CA ARG A 440 -17.50 -15.57 -42.38
C ARG A 440 -18.67 -16.36 -41.80
N ARG A 441 -19.09 -16.10 -40.57
CA ARG A 441 -20.28 -16.75 -40.00
C ARG A 441 -20.91 -15.93 -38.89
N VAL A 442 -22.23 -15.79 -38.97
CA VAL A 442 -23.09 -15.46 -37.84
C VAL A 442 -23.97 -16.67 -37.52
N PHE A 443 -23.87 -17.18 -36.30
CA PHE A 443 -24.70 -18.28 -35.80
C PHE A 443 -25.41 -17.86 -34.52
N VAL A 444 -26.73 -17.81 -34.55
CA VAL A 444 -27.58 -17.49 -33.40
C VAL A 444 -28.47 -18.69 -33.11
N ARG A 445 -28.39 -19.20 -31.89
CA ARG A 445 -29.19 -20.37 -31.48
C ARG A 445 -30.59 -19.98 -30.98
N GLY A 446 -30.76 -18.79 -30.41
CA GLY A 446 -32.06 -18.19 -30.13
C GLY A 446 -32.50 -17.28 -31.28
N ASP A 447 -33.07 -16.14 -30.92
CA ASP A 447 -33.64 -15.16 -31.84
C ASP A 447 -32.64 -14.05 -32.18
N MET A 448 -32.78 -13.47 -33.37
CA MET A 448 -32.25 -12.15 -33.67
C MET A 448 -33.39 -11.15 -33.49
N ALA A 449 -33.26 -10.20 -32.55
CA ALA A 449 -34.33 -9.27 -32.22
C ALA A 449 -33.80 -7.84 -32.17
N ASN A 450 -34.33 -6.95 -33.02
CA ASN A 450 -33.82 -5.59 -33.20
C ASN A 450 -32.29 -5.54 -33.43
N ALA A 451 -31.75 -6.59 -34.06
CA ALA A 451 -30.33 -6.71 -34.33
C ALA A 451 -29.99 -6.13 -35.72
N LYS A 452 -28.79 -5.58 -35.85
CA LYS A 452 -28.22 -5.17 -37.14
C LYS A 452 -26.93 -5.94 -37.39
N VAL A 453 -26.84 -6.62 -38.54
CA VAL A 453 -25.61 -7.21 -39.06
C VAL A 453 -25.28 -6.47 -40.35
N LEU A 454 -24.23 -5.65 -40.33
CA LEU A 454 -23.88 -4.68 -41.37
C LEU A 454 -22.50 -5.00 -41.94
N VAL A 455 -22.45 -5.85 -42.96
CA VAL A 455 -21.20 -6.27 -43.59
C VAL A 455 -20.77 -5.27 -44.65
N GLY A 456 -19.50 -4.88 -44.62
CA GLY A 456 -18.93 -3.82 -45.46
C GLY A 456 -19.04 -2.42 -44.87
N SER A 457 -19.69 -2.25 -43.70
CA SER A 457 -19.82 -0.96 -43.03
C SER A 457 -18.69 -0.74 -42.02
N ASP A 458 -18.17 0.49 -41.97
CA ASP A 458 -17.27 1.00 -40.94
C ASP A 458 -18.03 2.06 -40.15
N LEU A 459 -18.23 1.82 -38.85
CA LEU A 459 -19.01 2.69 -37.95
C LEU A 459 -18.16 3.82 -37.34
N GLY A 460 -16.94 4.02 -37.83
CA GLY A 460 -16.11 5.13 -37.40
C GLY A 460 -15.64 5.06 -35.93
N PRO A 461 -15.08 6.18 -35.40
CA PRO A 461 -14.51 6.22 -34.06
C PRO A 461 -15.48 5.96 -32.90
N ASP A 462 -16.78 6.24 -33.06
CA ASP A 462 -17.79 6.02 -32.01
C ASP A 462 -18.31 4.57 -31.95
N GLY A 463 -18.07 3.79 -33.01
CA GLY A 463 -18.44 2.38 -33.10
C GLY A 463 -19.96 2.18 -33.15
N GLN A 464 -20.73 3.18 -33.54
CA GLN A 464 -22.18 3.16 -33.58
C GLN A 464 -22.70 3.65 -34.93
N VAL A 465 -23.88 3.16 -35.31
CA VAL A 465 -24.56 3.66 -36.52
C VAL A 465 -25.00 5.11 -36.30
N GLY A 466 -24.68 5.98 -37.24
CA GLY A 466 -25.05 7.39 -37.23
C GLY A 466 -23.83 8.30 -37.18
N GLY A 467 -23.93 9.40 -36.43
CA GLY A 467 -22.79 10.29 -36.14
C GLY A 467 -22.25 11.14 -37.31
N GLY A 468 -22.43 10.69 -38.55
CA GLY A 468 -21.83 11.26 -39.75
C GLY A 468 -20.39 10.79 -40.03
N ASP A 469 -19.88 9.84 -39.25
CA ASP A 469 -18.57 9.19 -39.38
C ASP A 469 -18.62 7.77 -39.97
N ASP A 470 -19.81 7.24 -40.23
CA ASP A 470 -20.02 5.98 -40.94
C ASP A 470 -19.50 6.00 -42.39
N ALA A 471 -18.92 4.88 -42.83
CA ALA A 471 -18.61 4.61 -44.23
C ALA A 471 -19.18 3.25 -44.68
N TYR A 472 -19.68 3.20 -45.91
CA TYR A 472 -20.38 2.04 -46.46
C TYR A 472 -19.65 1.49 -47.69
N GLY A 473 -19.19 0.25 -47.60
CA GLY A 473 -18.48 -0.49 -48.64
C GLY A 473 -19.16 -1.82 -48.97
N GLY A 474 -18.69 -2.50 -50.01
CA GLY A 474 -19.05 -3.91 -50.24
C GLY A 474 -18.42 -4.84 -49.20
N GLY A 475 -18.86 -6.09 -49.15
CA GLY A 475 -18.38 -7.11 -48.21
C GLY A 475 -19.17 -8.40 -48.33
N GLU A 476 -18.64 -9.49 -47.78
CA GLU A 476 -19.26 -10.82 -47.85
C GLU A 476 -19.70 -11.34 -46.47
N LEU A 477 -21.00 -11.63 -46.33
CA LEU A 477 -21.51 -12.50 -45.28
C LEU A 477 -21.60 -13.95 -45.79
N LYS A 478 -20.61 -14.80 -45.46
CA LYS A 478 -20.55 -16.17 -46.04
C LYS A 478 -21.67 -17.09 -45.54
N GLU A 479 -22.02 -17.02 -44.25
CA GLU A 479 -23.05 -17.87 -43.66
C GLU A 479 -23.79 -17.17 -42.52
N LEU A 480 -25.12 -17.04 -42.66
CA LEU A 480 -26.05 -16.72 -41.59
C LEU A 480 -26.86 -17.96 -41.22
N ILE A 481 -26.83 -18.34 -39.95
CA ILE A 481 -27.69 -19.39 -39.40
C ILE A 481 -28.40 -18.86 -38.16
N VAL A 482 -29.72 -18.92 -38.16
CA VAL A 482 -30.56 -18.55 -37.00
C VAL A 482 -31.49 -19.72 -36.69
N TYR A 483 -31.43 -20.24 -35.47
CA TYR A 483 -32.31 -21.35 -35.06
C TYR A 483 -33.68 -20.87 -34.55
N GLY A 484 -33.75 -19.66 -34.01
CA GLY A 484 -35.00 -18.98 -33.67
C GLY A 484 -35.54 -18.12 -34.80
N ASP A 485 -36.23 -17.06 -34.42
CA ASP A 485 -36.84 -16.07 -35.30
C ASP A 485 -35.88 -14.90 -35.60
N ILE A 486 -36.09 -14.23 -36.74
CA ILE A 486 -35.53 -12.90 -37.02
C ILE A 486 -36.68 -11.89 -36.89
N LEU A 487 -36.58 -10.99 -35.91
CA LEU A 487 -37.61 -10.05 -35.51
C LEU A 487 -37.09 -8.62 -35.61
N SER A 488 -37.74 -7.78 -36.41
CA SER A 488 -37.42 -6.36 -36.59
C SER A 488 -35.92 -6.10 -36.79
N SER A 489 -35.24 -6.97 -37.54
CA SER A 489 -33.78 -7.01 -37.63
C SER A 489 -33.29 -6.79 -39.06
N ILE A 490 -32.04 -6.35 -39.19
CA ILE A 490 -31.40 -6.03 -40.46
C ILE A 490 -30.18 -6.92 -40.65
N VAL A 491 -30.05 -7.53 -41.83
CA VAL A 491 -28.85 -8.21 -42.30
C VAL A 491 -28.49 -7.64 -43.66
N GLY A 492 -27.53 -6.72 -43.68
CA GLY A 492 -27.04 -6.07 -44.89
C GLY A 492 -25.63 -6.51 -45.24
N ALA A 493 -25.35 -6.76 -46.51
CA ALA A 493 -23.99 -6.79 -47.04
C ALA A 493 -23.88 -5.74 -48.15
N GLY A 494 -23.07 -4.70 -47.91
CA GLY A 494 -23.04 -3.51 -48.74
C GLY A 494 -24.33 -2.70 -48.69
N LEU A 495 -24.91 -2.50 -47.50
CA LEU A 495 -26.14 -1.73 -47.31
C LEU A 495 -25.82 -0.32 -46.81
N ASP A 496 -26.15 0.69 -47.61
CA ASP A 496 -26.05 2.11 -47.26
C ASP A 496 -27.44 2.68 -46.95
N PRO A 497 -27.72 3.14 -45.70
CA PRO A 497 -29.00 3.74 -45.33
C PRO A 497 -29.19 5.14 -45.91
N THR A 498 -28.17 5.79 -46.48
CA THR A 498 -28.16 7.16 -47.03
C THR A 498 -28.42 8.30 -46.03
N ASP A 499 -29.17 8.04 -44.95
CA ASP A 499 -29.57 9.01 -43.92
C ASP A 499 -29.43 8.46 -42.48
N ALA A 500 -28.61 7.41 -42.31
CA ALA A 500 -28.39 6.67 -41.06
C ALA A 500 -29.64 6.02 -40.44
N SER A 501 -30.78 6.03 -41.15
CA SER A 501 -31.99 5.32 -40.74
C SER A 501 -32.23 4.15 -41.68
N TYR A 502 -32.57 2.99 -41.12
CA TYR A 502 -32.82 1.78 -41.89
C TYR A 502 -34.32 1.47 -41.93
N VAL A 503 -34.72 0.72 -42.96
CA VAL A 503 -36.10 0.28 -43.25
C VAL A 503 -37.04 1.46 -43.51
N ASN A 504 -36.56 2.51 -44.17
CA ASN A 504 -37.37 3.66 -44.60
C ASN A 504 -37.61 3.71 -46.13
N GLY A 505 -36.97 2.81 -46.89
CA GLY A 505 -37.16 2.63 -48.32
C GLY A 505 -36.24 3.48 -49.21
N ASN A 506 -35.24 4.16 -48.64
CA ASN A 506 -34.22 4.89 -49.40
C ASN A 506 -32.86 4.18 -49.48
N GLU A 507 -32.75 2.99 -48.87
CA GLU A 507 -31.50 2.23 -48.77
C GLU A 507 -30.90 1.92 -50.14
N GLN A 508 -29.58 1.99 -50.26
CA GLN A 508 -28.83 1.70 -51.47
C GLN A 508 -27.91 0.50 -51.26
N LEU A 509 -27.74 -0.30 -52.31
CA LEU A 509 -26.77 -1.38 -52.34
C LEU A 509 -25.45 -0.88 -52.92
N VAL A 510 -24.38 -1.02 -52.14
CA VAL A 510 -23.01 -0.75 -52.56
C VAL A 510 -22.48 -1.97 -53.34
N PRO A 511 -21.79 -1.78 -54.47
CA PRO A 511 -21.24 -2.89 -55.25
C PRO A 511 -20.33 -3.82 -54.43
N ALA A 512 -20.32 -5.10 -54.81
CA ALA A 512 -19.64 -6.20 -54.15
C ALA A 512 -20.22 -6.60 -52.77
N GLY A 513 -21.44 -6.17 -52.44
CA GLY A 513 -22.20 -6.68 -51.30
C GLY A 513 -22.75 -8.09 -51.55
N VAL A 514 -22.30 -9.09 -50.80
CA VAL A 514 -22.67 -10.50 -51.02
C VAL A 514 -23.17 -11.16 -49.74
N ILE A 515 -24.33 -11.80 -49.83
CA ILE A 515 -24.80 -12.75 -48.82
C ILE A 515 -24.71 -14.16 -49.42
N GLY A 516 -23.99 -15.04 -48.71
CA GLY A 516 -23.82 -16.44 -49.04
C GLY A 516 -25.04 -17.26 -48.61
N LYS A 517 -24.81 -18.18 -47.67
CA LYS A 517 -25.88 -19.06 -47.18
C LYS A 517 -26.71 -18.35 -46.12
N VAL A 518 -28.04 -18.46 -46.23
CA VAL A 518 -28.99 -18.04 -45.18
C VAL A 518 -29.82 -19.25 -44.78
N ASP A 519 -29.83 -19.59 -43.49
CA ASP A 519 -30.62 -20.70 -42.94
C ASP A 519 -31.29 -20.28 -41.63
N VAL A 520 -32.53 -19.81 -41.74
CA VAL A 520 -33.40 -19.44 -40.62
C VAL A 520 -34.38 -20.57 -40.37
N ARG A 521 -34.38 -21.11 -39.14
CA ARG A 521 -35.28 -22.22 -38.77
C ARG A 521 -36.62 -21.76 -38.22
N GLY A 522 -36.67 -20.58 -37.61
CA GLY A 522 -37.90 -19.88 -37.29
C GLY A 522 -38.38 -19.02 -38.47
N THR A 523 -39.13 -18.00 -38.14
CA THR A 523 -39.73 -17.00 -39.04
C THR A 523 -38.82 -15.80 -39.24
N VAL A 524 -39.11 -15.00 -40.26
CA VAL A 524 -38.54 -13.67 -40.45
C VAL A 524 -39.71 -12.70 -40.53
N SER A 525 -39.77 -11.73 -39.63
CA SER A 525 -40.87 -10.76 -39.56
C SER A 525 -40.90 -9.83 -40.78
N ASP A 526 -42.07 -9.28 -41.11
CA ASP A 526 -42.27 -8.44 -42.29
C ASP A 526 -41.52 -7.09 -42.22
N ASP A 527 -41.15 -6.67 -41.01
CA ASP A 527 -40.36 -5.46 -40.74
C ASP A 527 -38.85 -5.75 -40.62
N SER A 528 -38.42 -6.97 -40.91
CA SER A 528 -36.99 -7.31 -41.06
C SER A 528 -36.53 -7.15 -42.50
N LEU A 529 -35.24 -6.87 -42.69
CA LEU A 529 -34.62 -6.64 -44.00
C LEU A 529 -33.36 -7.50 -44.16
N LEU A 530 -33.28 -8.28 -45.25
CA LEU A 530 -32.08 -8.98 -45.69
C LEU A 530 -31.65 -8.40 -47.04
N ALA A 531 -30.54 -7.67 -47.10
CA ALA A 531 -30.17 -6.86 -48.27
C ALA A 531 -28.75 -7.14 -48.76
N ALA A 532 -28.59 -7.41 -50.06
CA ALA A 532 -27.28 -7.55 -50.70
C ALA A 532 -27.37 -7.46 -52.22
N GLU A 533 -26.31 -7.01 -52.89
CA GLU A 533 -26.25 -7.05 -54.36
C GLU A 533 -26.41 -8.48 -54.90
N GLN A 534 -25.87 -9.47 -54.19
CA GLN A 534 -25.96 -10.88 -54.60
C GLN A 534 -26.25 -11.83 -53.44
N PHE A 535 -27.23 -12.72 -53.66
CA PHE A 535 -27.46 -13.92 -52.86
C PHE A 535 -26.87 -15.14 -53.59
N THR A 536 -25.71 -15.62 -53.14
CA THR A 536 -24.91 -16.59 -53.93
C THR A 536 -25.14 -18.05 -53.58
N LYS A 537 -25.85 -18.32 -52.47
CA LYS A 537 -26.20 -19.68 -52.02
C LYS A 537 -27.69 -19.76 -51.68
N GLN A 538 -28.10 -20.96 -51.24
CA GLN A 538 -29.47 -21.22 -50.87
C GLN A 538 -29.90 -20.39 -49.66
N VAL A 539 -31.04 -19.71 -49.81
CA VAL A 539 -31.76 -19.04 -48.72
C VAL A 539 -32.87 -19.95 -48.24
N LYS A 540 -32.90 -20.23 -46.93
CA LYS A 540 -33.97 -20.99 -46.29
C LYS A 540 -34.58 -20.24 -45.13
N ILE A 541 -35.90 -20.23 -45.09
CA ILE A 541 -36.72 -19.77 -43.97
C ILE A 541 -37.72 -20.88 -43.66
N GLU A 542 -37.88 -21.23 -42.37
CA GLU A 542 -38.74 -22.35 -41.93
C GLU A 542 -38.46 -23.67 -42.68
N ARG A 543 -37.19 -23.91 -43.03
CA ARG A 543 -36.70 -25.04 -43.86
C ARG A 543 -37.20 -25.07 -45.31
N GLN A 544 -37.91 -24.04 -45.77
CA GLN A 544 -38.32 -23.87 -47.16
C GLN A 544 -37.28 -23.06 -47.92
N THR A 545 -37.07 -23.37 -49.20
CA THR A 545 -36.21 -22.53 -50.05
C THR A 545 -36.97 -21.29 -50.48
N ILE A 546 -36.37 -20.13 -50.27
CA ILE A 546 -36.93 -18.83 -50.65
C ILE A 546 -36.17 -18.31 -51.87
N ASP A 547 -36.89 -17.65 -52.77
CA ASP A 547 -36.32 -16.87 -53.86
C ASP A 547 -36.27 -15.40 -53.43
N PRO A 548 -35.09 -14.83 -53.13
CA PRO A 548 -34.96 -13.46 -52.66
C PRO A 548 -35.59 -12.43 -53.60
N GLU A 549 -35.59 -12.66 -54.92
CA GLU A 549 -36.17 -11.71 -55.89
C GLU A 549 -37.71 -11.58 -55.79
N LEU A 550 -38.37 -12.53 -55.12
CA LEU A 550 -39.83 -12.61 -55.03
C LEU A 550 -40.38 -12.38 -53.61
N ASP A 551 -39.50 -12.12 -52.63
CA ASP A 551 -39.86 -11.99 -51.22
C ASP A 551 -39.56 -10.58 -50.72
N SER A 552 -40.58 -9.89 -50.18
CA SER A 552 -40.49 -8.46 -49.83
C SER A 552 -39.54 -8.15 -48.67
N ARG A 553 -39.09 -9.17 -47.94
CA ARG A 553 -38.10 -9.03 -46.86
C ARG A 553 -36.67 -8.94 -47.40
N PHE A 554 -36.49 -9.11 -48.70
CA PHE A 554 -35.20 -9.09 -49.38
C PHE A 554 -35.05 -7.87 -50.28
N LEU A 555 -33.83 -7.32 -50.32
CA LEU A 555 -33.44 -6.21 -51.19
C LEU A 555 -32.19 -6.54 -52.00
#